data_AF-A0A134BPR7-F1
#
_entry.id   AF-A0A134BPR7-F1
#
_cell.length_a   1.000
_cell.length_b   1.000
_cell.length_c   1.000
_cell.angle_alpha   90.00
_cell.angle_beta   90.00
_cell.angle_gamma   90.00
#
_symmetry.space_group_name_H-M   'P 1'
#
loop_
_entity.id
_entity.type
_entity.pdbx_description
1 polymer ?
#
loop_
_entity_poly.entity_id
_entity_poly.type
_entity_poly.pdbx_seq_one_letter_code
_entity_poly.pdbx_strand_id
1 'polypeptide(L)'
;MLIDGIRGYQEFNSGRWLSFDGFDVDVTIDLLKPAIIQKVDFNVCVIKNEWAFDARSFKVLISNDGTTFREIRSTESPLKRRLTRRHAYTFFNFSSDTSTLCKSTNRL
;
A
#
# COMPACT_ATOMS: atom_id res chain seq x y z
N MET A 1 4.41 7.34 -10.20
CA MET A 1 4.59 7.89 -8.83
C MET A 1 3.32 7.61 -8.05
N LEU A 2 3.39 7.20 -6.78
CA LEU A 2 2.34 6.43 -6.07
C LEU A 2 0.89 6.95 -6.14
N ILE A 3 0.68 8.25 -6.38
CA ILE A 3 -0.63 8.92 -6.43
C ILE A 3 -1.02 9.43 -7.83
N ASP A 4 -0.31 9.03 -8.88
CA ASP A 4 -0.54 9.52 -10.26
C ASP A 4 -1.63 8.74 -11.03
N GLY A 5 -2.21 7.70 -10.41
CA GLY A 5 -3.23 6.85 -11.03
C GLY A 5 -2.68 5.84 -12.05
N ILE A 6 -1.37 5.82 -12.30
CA ILE A 6 -0.74 4.95 -13.29
C ILE A 6 -0.21 3.69 -12.61
N ARG A 7 -0.58 2.53 -13.14
CA ARG A 7 -0.17 1.22 -12.62
C ARG A 7 1.09 0.72 -13.32
N GLY A 8 1.93 -0.01 -12.59
CA GLY A 8 3.10 -0.67 -13.16
C GLY A 8 2.75 -1.90 -13.99
N TYR A 9 3.64 -2.22 -14.94
CA TYR A 9 3.54 -3.39 -15.83
C TYR A 9 4.31 -4.59 -15.24
N GLN A 10 4.52 -5.63 -16.05
CA GLN A 10 5.16 -6.89 -15.66
C GLN A 10 6.64 -6.74 -15.33
N GLU A 11 7.27 -5.72 -15.88
CA GLU A 11 8.66 -5.41 -15.68
C GLU A 11 8.81 -4.35 -14.57
N PHE A 12 9.59 -4.70 -13.54
CA PHE A 12 9.91 -3.78 -12.45
C PHE A 12 10.71 -2.56 -12.94
N ASN A 13 11.50 -2.72 -14.00
CA ASN A 13 12.34 -1.68 -14.61
C ASN A 13 11.57 -0.69 -15.51
N SER A 14 10.24 -0.77 -15.57
CA SER A 14 9.38 0.13 -16.36
C SER A 14 9.36 1.59 -15.86
N GLY A 15 10.03 1.90 -14.75
CA GLY A 15 9.98 3.21 -14.09
C GLY A 15 8.63 3.49 -13.40
N ARG A 16 7.76 2.48 -13.31
CA ARG A 16 6.42 2.59 -12.70
C ARG A 16 6.34 2.03 -11.27
N TRP A 17 7.39 1.36 -10.83
CA TRP A 17 7.49 0.76 -9.51
C TRP A 17 8.47 1.55 -8.64
N LEU A 18 8.18 1.65 -7.35
CA LEU A 18 9.10 2.15 -6.35
C LEU A 18 9.45 0.98 -5.43
N SER A 19 10.75 0.68 -5.35
CA SER A 19 11.27 -0.44 -4.56
C SER A 19 11.85 0.08 -3.25
N PHE A 20 11.72 -0.72 -2.20
CA PHE A 20 12.26 -0.45 -0.88
C PHE A 20 12.98 -1.71 -0.40
N ASP A 21 14.12 -1.53 0.26
CA ASP A 21 14.95 -2.63 0.77
C ASP A 21 15.50 -2.28 2.15
N GLY A 22 15.39 -3.22 3.09
CA GLY A 22 15.95 -3.09 4.43
C GLY A 22 15.18 -2.23 5.44
N PHE A 23 14.01 -1.67 5.09
CA PHE A 23 13.19 -0.88 6.02
C PHE A 23 11.70 -0.93 5.71
N ASP A 24 10.88 -0.82 6.76
CA ASP A 24 9.43 -0.72 6.64
C ASP A 24 9.04 0.54 5.86
N VAL A 25 8.09 0.40 4.94
CA VAL A 25 7.62 1.51 4.12
C VAL A 25 6.56 2.26 4.91
N ASP A 26 6.72 3.58 5.03
CA ASP A 26 5.76 4.46 5.69
C ASP A 26 5.41 5.65 4.77
N VAL A 27 4.17 5.66 4.26
CA VAL A 27 3.69 6.65 3.29
C VAL A 27 2.46 7.36 3.83
N THR A 28 2.51 8.69 3.90
CA THR A 28 1.36 9.55 4.23
C THR A 28 0.92 10.33 3.01
N ILE A 29 -0.35 10.22 2.65
CA ILE A 29 -1.01 10.97 1.58
C ILE A 29 -1.87 12.06 2.22
N ASP A 30 -1.63 13.32 1.82
CA ASP A 30 -2.46 14.47 2.15
C ASP A 30 -3.57 14.66 1.12
N LEU A 31 -4.82 14.58 1.58
CA LEU A 31 -6.02 14.77 0.75
C LEU A 31 -6.37 16.25 0.58
N LEU A 32 -5.62 17.16 1.20
CA LEU A 32 -5.75 18.62 1.23
C LEU A 32 -7.02 19.14 1.93
N LYS A 33 -8.11 18.36 1.88
CA LYS A 33 -9.40 18.66 2.50
C LYS A 33 -10.00 17.38 3.10
N PRO A 34 -10.81 17.49 4.17
CA PRO A 34 -11.51 16.34 4.73
C PRO A 34 -12.33 15.62 3.66
N ALA A 35 -12.08 14.32 3.48
CA ALA A 35 -12.77 13.49 2.50
C ALA A 35 -13.22 12.18 3.14
N ILE A 36 -14.37 11.66 2.69
CA ILE A 36 -14.82 10.33 3.06
C ILE A 36 -13.96 9.32 2.29
N ILE A 37 -13.17 8.55 3.01
CA ILE A 37 -12.41 7.44 2.45
C ILE A 37 -13.20 6.16 2.68
N GLN A 38 -13.38 5.36 1.62
CA GLN A 38 -14.10 4.07 1.67
C GLN A 38 -13.23 2.90 1.20
N LYS A 39 -12.18 3.22 0.44
CA LYS A 39 -11.36 2.24 -0.27
C LYS A 39 -9.93 2.73 -0.40
N VAL A 40 -8.99 1.84 -0.14
CA VAL A 40 -7.56 2.04 -0.41
C VAL A 40 -7.06 0.82 -1.17
N ASP A 41 -6.40 1.07 -2.29
CA ASP A 41 -5.89 0.05 -3.18
C ASP A 41 -4.41 0.31 -3.45
N PHE A 42 -3.61 -0.73 -3.47
CA PHE A 42 -2.23 -0.66 -3.94
C PHE A 42 -1.87 -1.91 -4.74
N ASN A 43 -0.79 -1.78 -5.51
CA ASN A 43 -0.26 -2.82 -6.36
C ASN A 43 1.11 -3.22 -5.82
N VAL A 44 1.39 -4.52 -5.80
CA VAL A 44 2.72 -5.05 -5.49
C VAL A 44 3.24 -5.85 -6.67
N CYS A 45 4.53 -5.67 -6.95
CA CYS A 45 5.25 -6.43 -7.96
C CYS A 45 6.07 -7.50 -7.24
N VAL A 46 5.79 -8.78 -7.56
CA VAL A 46 6.47 -9.91 -6.92
C VAL A 46 7.23 -10.68 -7.99
N ILE A 47 8.56 -10.64 -7.90
CA ILE A 47 9.47 -11.33 -8.82
C ILE A 47 10.48 -12.11 -8.00
N LYS A 48 10.13 -13.34 -7.65
CA LYS A 48 10.93 -14.20 -6.75
C LYS A 48 12.37 -14.41 -7.21
N ASN A 49 12.56 -14.58 -8.52
CA ASN A 49 13.89 -14.82 -9.09
C ASN A 49 14.80 -13.57 -9.01
N GLU A 50 14.22 -12.40 -8.76
CA GLU A 50 14.91 -11.12 -8.63
C GLU A 50 14.74 -10.53 -7.23
N TRP A 51 14.31 -11.36 -6.27
CA TRP A 51 14.20 -11.03 -4.85
C TRP A 51 13.23 -9.87 -4.54
N ALA A 52 12.29 -9.58 -5.45
CA ALA A 52 11.17 -8.69 -5.19
C ALA A 52 10.03 -9.49 -4.54
N PHE A 53 9.83 -9.29 -3.23
CA PHE A 53 8.82 -9.97 -2.43
C PHE A 53 7.64 -9.05 -2.08
N ASP A 54 6.52 -9.68 -1.72
CA ASP A 54 5.38 -8.97 -1.14
C ASP A 54 5.69 -8.55 0.32
N ALA A 55 5.03 -7.50 0.81
CA ALA A 55 5.19 -7.13 2.21
C ALA A 55 4.49 -8.14 3.13
N ARG A 56 5.00 -8.29 4.36
CA ARG A 56 4.48 -9.25 5.35
C ARG A 56 3.18 -8.78 5.98
N SER A 57 2.97 -7.48 6.06
CA SER A 57 1.73 -6.88 6.51
C SER A 57 1.53 -5.51 5.87
N PHE A 58 0.27 -5.10 5.77
CA PHE A 58 -0.13 -3.77 5.34
C PHE A 58 -1.10 -3.21 6.37
N LYS A 59 -0.90 -1.95 6.74
CA LYS A 59 -1.83 -1.21 7.59
C LYS A 59 -2.24 0.08 6.91
N VAL A 60 -3.48 0.49 7.17
CA VAL A 60 -4.03 1.78 6.77
C VAL A 60 -4.46 2.51 8.04
N LEU A 61 -3.92 3.71 8.21
CA LEU A 61 -4.25 4.63 9.29
C LEU A 61 -4.76 5.94 8.70
N ILE A 62 -5.58 6.65 9.47
CA ILE A 62 -6.10 7.96 9.10
C ILE A 62 -5.79 9.00 10.18
N SER A 63 -5.70 10.27 9.76
CA SER A 63 -5.51 11.39 10.67
C SER A 63 -6.26 12.63 10.18
N ASN A 64 -6.71 13.46 11.13
CA ASN A 64 -7.30 14.77 10.88
C ASN A 64 -6.38 15.93 11.28
N ASP A 65 -5.33 15.65 12.05
CA ASP A 65 -4.47 16.65 12.69
C ASP A 65 -3.00 16.59 12.24
N GLY A 66 -2.62 15.57 11.45
CA GLY A 66 -1.24 15.38 11.01
C GLY A 66 -0.30 14.77 12.04
N THR A 67 -0.77 14.50 13.25
CA THR A 67 0.09 14.02 14.35
C THR A 67 -0.40 12.72 14.96
N THR A 68 -1.72 12.56 15.12
CA THR A 68 -2.33 11.34 15.65
C THR A 68 -2.92 10.52 14.52
N PHE A 69 -2.48 9.26 14.41
CA PHE A 69 -2.93 8.32 13.39
C PHE A 69 -3.71 7.17 14.01
N ARG A 70 -4.95 6.97 13.57
CA ARG A 70 -5.80 5.86 13.98
C ARG A 70 -5.79 4.77 12.92
N GLU A 71 -5.45 3.55 13.30
CA GLU A 71 -5.57 2.38 12.41
C GLU A 71 -7.05 2.10 12.09
N ILE A 72 -7.37 1.98 10.79
CA ILE A 72 -8.71 1.61 10.30
C ILE A 72 -8.72 0.24 9.64
N ARG A 73 -7.55 -0.26 9.22
CA ARG A 73 -7.38 -1.59 8.65
C ARG A 73 -5.97 -2.10 8.84
N SER A 74 -5.85 -3.39 9.10
CA SER A 74 -4.62 -4.15 9.00
C SER A 74 -4.89 -5.46 8.27
N THR A 75 -3.92 -5.92 7.48
CA THR A 75 -3.85 -7.30 7.03
C THR A 75 -2.44 -7.81 7.26
N GLU A 76 -2.35 -9.07 7.60
CA GLU A 76 -1.13 -9.83 7.41
C GLU A 76 -1.20 -10.41 6.00
N SER A 77 -0.11 -10.28 5.23
CA SER A 77 -0.01 -10.99 3.97
C SER A 77 0.11 -12.47 4.33
N PRO A 78 -0.80 -13.34 3.86
CA PRO A 78 -0.59 -14.76 4.02
C PRO A 78 0.65 -15.09 3.18
N LEU A 79 1.79 -15.30 3.83
CA LEU A 79 3.03 -15.81 3.22
C LEU A 79 2.87 -17.17 2.51
N LYS A 80 1.64 -17.61 2.21
CA LYS A 80 1.28 -18.93 1.68
C LYS A 80 0.13 -18.89 0.66
N ARG A 81 0.09 -17.94 -0.27
CA ARG A 81 -0.55 -18.27 -1.56
C ARG A 81 0.52 -18.41 -2.60
N ARG A 82 0.57 -19.60 -3.21
CA ARG A 82 1.36 -19.97 -4.38
C ARG A 82 1.02 -19.00 -5.52
N LEU A 83 1.52 -17.77 -5.45
CA LEU A 83 1.38 -16.76 -6.48
C LEU A 83 2.42 -17.14 -7.53
N THR A 84 1.96 -17.94 -8.47
CA THR A 84 2.56 -18.12 -9.80
C THR A 84 2.41 -16.86 -10.66
N ARG A 85 1.76 -15.81 -10.14
CA ARG A 85 1.48 -14.55 -10.85
C ARG A 85 2.48 -13.48 -10.43
N ARG A 86 3.06 -12.81 -11.43
CA ARG A 86 4.05 -11.71 -11.29
C ARG A 86 3.46 -10.43 -10.67
N HIS A 87 2.14 -10.37 -10.48
CA HIS A 87 1.42 -9.26 -9.85
C HIS A 87 0.43 -9.75 -8.82
N ALA A 88 0.40 -9.08 -7.66
CA ALA A 88 -0.69 -9.20 -6.72
C ALA A 88 -1.37 -7.84 -6.55
N TYR A 89 -2.69 -7.86 -6.60
CA TYR A 89 -3.54 -6.70 -6.34
C TYR A 89 -4.15 -6.90 -4.96
N THR A 90 -3.92 -5.93 -4.08
CA THR A 90 -4.49 -5.95 -2.74
C THR A 90 -5.41 -4.75 -2.61
N PHE A 91 -6.67 -5.04 -2.30
CA PHE A 91 -7.73 -4.06 -2.12
C PHE A 91 -8.15 -4.10 -0.66
N PHE A 92 -8.22 -2.95 0.00
CA PHE A 92 -8.82 -2.81 1.32
C PHE A 92 -10.10 -2.00 1.22
N ASN A 93 -11.22 -2.69 1.46
CA ASN A 93 -12.50 -2.06 1.73
C ASN A 93 -12.65 -1.85 3.24
N PHE A 94 -13.17 -0.70 3.65
CA PHE A 94 -13.45 -0.36 5.03
C PHE A 94 -14.76 0.42 5.15
N SER A 95 -15.32 0.50 6.36
CA SER A 95 -16.45 1.40 6.64
C SER A 95 -16.05 2.83 6.33
N SER A 96 -16.93 3.60 5.69
CA SER A 96 -16.67 4.99 5.32
C SER A 96 -16.23 5.82 6.53
N ASP A 97 -15.00 6.33 6.49
CA ASP A 97 -14.43 7.19 7.53
C ASP A 97 -13.94 8.49 6.89
N THR A 98 -14.21 9.63 7.52
CA THR A 98 -13.72 10.94 7.08
C THR A 98 -12.31 11.18 7.59
N SER A 99 -11.37 11.48 6.70
CA SER A 99 -10.06 12.01 7.11
C SER A 99 -9.42 12.96 6.11
N THR A 100 -8.42 13.70 6.59
CA THR A 100 -7.57 14.57 5.76
C THR A 100 -6.29 13.86 5.33
N LEU A 101 -5.84 12.87 6.11
CA LEU A 101 -4.64 12.09 5.84
C LEU A 101 -4.94 10.60 5.80
N CYS A 102 -4.26 9.91 4.89
CA CYS A 102 -4.23 8.46 4.81
C CYS A 102 -2.78 7.99 4.85
N LYS A 103 -2.43 7.20 5.87
CA LYS A 103 -1.11 6.64 6.09
C LYS A 103 -1.13 5.15 5.83
N SER A 104 -0.19 4.64 5.05
CA SER A 104 0.01 3.21 4.87
C SER A 104 1.38 2.81 5.36
N THR A 105 1.43 1.78 6.20
CA THR A 105 2.70 1.19 6.66
C THR A 105 2.76 -0.28 6.33
N ASN A 106 3.92 -0.72 5.84
CA ASN A 106 4.18 -2.09 5.45
C ASN A 106 5.40 -2.62 6.17
N ARG A 107 5.28 -3.85 6.69
CA ARG A 107 6.42 -4.55 7.29
C ARG A 107 7.11 -5.42 6.25
N LEU A 108 8.40 -5.20 6.01
CA LEU A 108 9.21 -6.05 5.11
C LEU A 108 9.63 -7.38 5.77
#